data_AF-A0A0A1TVG5-F1
#
_entry.id   AF-A0A0A1TVG5-F1
#
_cell.length_a   1.000
_cell.length_b   1.000
_cell.length_c   1.000
_cell.angle_alpha   90.00
_cell.angle_beta   90.00
_cell.angle_gamma   90.00
#
_symmetry.space_group_name_H-M   'P 1'
#
loop_
_entity.id
_entity.type
_entity.pdbx_description
1 polymer ?
#
loop_
_entity_poly.entity_id
_entity_poly.type
_entity_poly.pdbx_seq_one_letter_code
_entity_poly.pdbx_strand_id
1 'polypeptide(L)'
;MLLEQVFLKNVVLYFETLTDVMNFLFLNKKCLETVTSLYVNSYALTKHHNFPQIYLFFPQMQTFYVETTLQYIKAKDARCMPLIEINHWTDKYFYRDRKDNVFTTQWFPPKIRKLCVYPQQVIKMFTSINFYTQLQSFFLNFHH
;
A
#
# COMPACT_ATOMS: atom_id res chain seq x y z
N MET A 1 -1.87 -28.95 -8.40
CA MET A 1 -1.67 -28.34 -7.07
C MET A 1 -1.14 -26.90 -7.15
N LEU A 2 -0.19 -26.55 -8.03
CA LEU A 2 0.27 -25.15 -8.19
C LEU A 2 -0.84 -24.20 -8.67
N LEU A 3 -1.62 -24.64 -9.66
CA LEU A 3 -2.72 -23.85 -10.24
C LEU A 3 -3.77 -23.45 -9.20
N GLU A 4 -4.10 -24.39 -8.30
CA GLU A 4 -5.04 -24.13 -7.20
C GLU A 4 -4.52 -23.06 -6.24
N GLN A 5 -3.23 -23.09 -5.90
CA GLN A 5 -2.62 -22.07 -5.06
C GLN A 5 -2.63 -20.70 -5.74
N VAL A 6 -2.40 -20.64 -7.05
CA VAL A 6 -2.52 -19.41 -7.85
C VAL A 6 -3.96 -18.87 -7.81
N PHE A 7 -4.96 -19.74 -7.98
CA PHE A 7 -6.37 -19.35 -7.88
C PHE A 7 -6.72 -18.81 -6.51
N LEU A 8 -6.35 -19.50 -5.43
CA LEU A 8 -6.62 -19.05 -4.06
C LEU A 8 -5.94 -17.71 -3.77
N LYS A 9 -4.68 -17.53 -4.20
CA LYS A 9 -3.96 -16.26 -4.06
C LYS A 9 -4.71 -15.14 -4.79
N ASN A 10 -5.15 -15.38 -6.02
CA ASN A 10 -5.91 -14.40 -6.78
C ASN A 10 -7.22 -14.04 -6.08
N VAL A 11 -7.97 -15.02 -5.55
CA VAL A 11 -9.21 -14.76 -4.78
C VAL A 11 -8.93 -13.81 -3.61
N VAL A 12 -7.88 -14.06 -2.84
CA VAL A 12 -7.52 -13.22 -1.69
C VAL A 12 -7.26 -11.77 -2.10
N LEU A 13 -6.67 -11.53 -3.28
CA LEU A 13 -6.38 -10.18 -3.76
C LEU A 13 -7.62 -9.32 -4.05
N TYR A 14 -8.80 -9.93 -4.12
CA TYR A 14 -10.08 -9.26 -4.33
C TYR A 14 -10.92 -9.12 -3.06
N PHE A 15 -10.42 -9.53 -1.88
CA PHE A 15 -11.15 -9.32 -0.63
C PHE A 15 -11.21 -7.85 -0.23
N GLU A 16 -12.41 -7.35 0.06
CA GLU A 16 -12.62 -5.94 0.34
C GLU A 16 -12.34 -5.57 1.80
N THR A 17 -12.56 -6.50 2.73
CA THR A 17 -12.43 -6.25 4.17
C THR A 17 -11.51 -7.25 4.86
N LEU A 18 -10.96 -6.86 6.02
CA LEU A 18 -10.21 -7.81 6.87
C LEU A 18 -11.10 -8.93 7.41
N THR A 19 -12.42 -8.71 7.49
CA THR A 19 -13.38 -9.77 7.86
C THR A 19 -13.39 -10.89 6.82
N ASP A 20 -13.37 -10.55 5.53
CA ASP A 20 -13.34 -11.53 4.45
C ASP A 20 -12.04 -12.34 4.49
N VAL A 21 -10.91 -11.64 4.69
CA VAL A 21 -9.59 -12.27 4.85
C VAL A 21 -9.60 -13.22 6.04
N MET A 22 -10.13 -12.79 7.18
CA MET A 22 -10.20 -13.56 8.41
C MET A 22 -11.07 -14.81 8.23
N ASN A 23 -12.28 -14.67 7.67
CA ASN A 23 -13.18 -15.79 7.40
C ASN A 23 -12.52 -16.81 6.47
N PHE A 24 -11.84 -16.36 5.42
CA PHE A 24 -11.11 -17.22 4.50
C PHE A 24 -9.96 -17.96 5.20
N LEU A 25 -9.17 -17.27 6.01
CA LEU A 25 -8.05 -17.82 6.78
C LEU A 25 -8.49 -19.02 7.65
N PHE A 26 -9.69 -18.94 8.23
CA PHE A 26 -10.24 -19.95 9.14
C PHE A 26 -10.94 -21.12 8.43
N LEU A 27 -11.08 -21.11 7.11
CA LEU A 27 -11.71 -22.23 6.38
C LEU A 27 -10.89 -23.52 6.50
N ASN A 28 -9.58 -23.43 6.28
CA ASN A 28 -8.64 -24.55 6.44
C ASN A 28 -7.18 -24.06 6.41
N LYS A 29 -6.26 -24.98 6.75
CA LYS A 29 -4.82 -24.72 6.78
C LYS A 29 -4.27 -24.14 5.47
N LYS A 30 -4.77 -24.59 4.33
CA LYS A 30 -4.30 -24.14 3.02
C LYS A 30 -4.69 -22.68 2.74
N CYS A 31 -5.86 -22.25 3.20
CA CYS A 31 -6.30 -20.86 3.10
C CYS A 31 -5.42 -19.95 3.97
N LEU A 32 -5.11 -20.37 5.19
CA LEU A 32 -4.13 -19.70 6.06
C LEU A 32 -2.76 -19.58 5.39
N GLU A 33 -2.21 -20.68 4.87
CA GLU A 33 -0.92 -20.70 4.16
C GLU A 33 -0.96 -19.81 2.89
N THR A 34 -2.11 -19.73 2.22
CA THR A 34 -2.31 -18.87 1.05
C THR A 34 -2.18 -17.40 1.43
N VAL A 35 -2.93 -16.94 2.42
CA VAL A 35 -2.93 -15.53 2.85
C VAL A 35 -1.57 -15.13 3.42
N THR A 36 -1.01 -15.96 4.30
CA THR A 36 0.25 -15.65 4.99
C THR A 36 1.49 -15.71 4.08
N SER A 37 1.40 -16.37 2.91
CA SER A 37 2.47 -16.44 1.91
C SER A 37 2.35 -15.44 0.76
N LEU A 38 1.36 -14.53 0.81
CA LEU A 38 1.24 -13.47 -0.18
C LEU A 38 2.29 -12.39 0.05
N TYR A 39 2.92 -11.96 -1.05
CA TYR A 39 3.90 -10.87 -1.05
C TYR A 39 3.26 -9.49 -1.13
N VAL A 40 1.94 -9.42 -1.26
CA VAL A 40 1.16 -8.20 -1.42
C VAL A 40 -0.17 -8.32 -0.69
N ASN A 41 -0.72 -7.20 -0.22
CA ASN A 41 -2.07 -7.18 0.34
C ASN A 41 -3.13 -7.18 -0.78
N SER A 42 -4.37 -7.50 -0.39
CA SER A 42 -5.53 -7.25 -1.26
C SER A 42 -5.68 -5.77 -1.59
N TYR A 43 -6.06 -5.49 -2.83
CA TYR A 43 -6.09 -4.14 -3.41
C TYR A 43 -7.06 -3.21 -2.69
N ALA A 44 -8.21 -3.72 -2.24
CA ALA A 44 -9.25 -2.90 -1.62
C ALA A 44 -9.03 -2.62 -0.13
N LEU A 45 -8.20 -3.40 0.57
CA LEU A 45 -8.06 -3.31 2.04
C LEU A 45 -7.59 -1.94 2.52
N THR A 46 -6.72 -1.27 1.77
CA THR A 46 -6.18 0.04 2.14
C THR A 46 -7.19 1.17 2.04
N LYS A 47 -8.39 0.92 1.51
CA LYS A 47 -9.53 1.86 1.57
C LYS A 47 -10.08 2.03 2.98
N HIS A 48 -9.96 1.00 3.82
CA HIS A 48 -10.66 0.93 5.12
C HIS A 48 -9.75 0.58 6.30
N HIS A 49 -8.55 0.06 6.06
CA HIS A 49 -7.68 -0.48 7.09
C HIS A 49 -6.27 0.09 7.02
N ASN A 50 -5.63 0.16 8.18
CA ASN A 50 -4.28 0.70 8.28
C ASN A 50 -3.17 -0.34 8.09
N PHE A 51 -1.94 0.14 7.87
CA PHE A 51 -0.81 -0.76 7.64
C PHE A 51 -0.62 -1.79 8.75
N PRO A 52 -0.57 -1.43 10.05
CA PRO A 52 -0.45 -2.42 11.11
C PRO A 52 -1.55 -3.49 11.08
N GLN A 53 -2.81 -3.11 10.85
CA GLN A 53 -3.92 -4.06 10.77
C GLN A 53 -3.76 -5.03 9.59
N ILE A 54 -3.36 -4.53 8.42
CA ILE A 54 -3.17 -5.36 7.23
C ILE A 54 -1.94 -6.26 7.40
N TYR A 55 -0.84 -5.73 7.91
CA TYR A 55 0.42 -6.46 8.09
C TYR A 55 0.29 -7.70 8.99
N LEU A 56 -0.65 -7.69 9.95
CA LEU A 56 -0.96 -8.86 10.78
C LEU A 56 -1.42 -10.07 9.96
N PHE A 57 -2.13 -9.86 8.85
CA PHE A 57 -2.64 -10.94 7.99
C PHE A 57 -1.65 -11.32 6.89
N PHE A 58 -0.86 -10.36 6.41
CA PHE A 58 0.09 -10.54 5.31
C PHE A 58 1.55 -10.34 5.79
N PRO A 59 2.07 -11.21 6.67
CA PRO A 59 3.39 -11.01 7.28
C PRO A 59 4.56 -11.14 6.30
N GLN A 60 4.39 -11.88 5.20
CA GLN A 60 5.41 -12.03 4.15
C GLN A 60 5.34 -10.94 3.08
N MET A 61 4.52 -9.91 3.28
CA MET A 61 4.34 -8.83 2.32
C MET A 61 5.66 -8.10 2.02
N GLN A 62 6.04 -8.08 0.75
CA GLN A 62 7.20 -7.35 0.21
C GLN A 62 6.80 -6.07 -0.50
N THR A 63 5.52 -5.92 -0.85
CA THR A 63 4.97 -4.70 -1.45
C THR A 63 3.60 -4.39 -0.89
N PHE A 64 3.45 -3.19 -0.33
CA PHE A 64 2.21 -2.69 0.23
C PHE A 64 1.48 -1.85 -0.84
N TYR A 65 0.35 -2.37 -1.31
CA TYR A 65 -0.54 -1.71 -2.26
C TYR A 65 -1.47 -0.74 -1.55
N VAL A 66 -1.35 0.53 -1.91
CA VAL A 66 -2.17 1.63 -1.40
C VAL A 66 -3.09 2.10 -2.52
N GLU A 67 -4.37 1.80 -2.35
CA GLU A 67 -5.40 2.16 -3.33
C GLU A 67 -5.82 3.62 -3.17
N THR A 68 -6.17 4.06 -1.96
CA THR A 68 -6.54 5.47 -1.70
C THR A 68 -6.15 5.96 -0.31
N THR A 69 -5.60 7.18 -0.23
CA THR A 69 -5.32 8.02 0.97
C THR A 69 -4.65 7.41 2.21
N LEU A 70 -4.03 8.31 2.99
CA LEU A 70 -2.92 8.01 3.87
C LEU A 70 -3.14 8.22 5.36
N GLN A 71 -4.38 8.25 5.83
CA GLN A 71 -4.67 8.39 7.27
C GLN A 71 -4.05 7.27 8.13
N TYR A 72 -3.37 6.33 7.48
CA TYR A 72 -2.97 5.03 7.95
C TYR A 72 -1.47 4.72 7.83
N ILE A 73 -0.65 5.58 7.21
CA ILE A 73 0.82 5.41 7.20
C ILE A 73 1.46 6.40 8.16
N LYS A 74 2.10 5.86 9.19
CA LYS A 74 2.73 6.63 10.27
C LYS A 74 4.21 6.33 10.31
N ALA A 75 5.02 7.35 10.63
CA ALA A 75 6.47 7.22 10.71
C ALA A 75 6.93 6.11 11.66
N LYS A 76 6.16 5.86 12.75
CA LYS A 76 6.45 4.78 13.70
C LYS A 76 6.46 3.38 13.06
N ASP A 77 5.72 3.19 11.96
CA ASP A 77 5.58 1.90 11.28
C ASP A 77 6.62 1.73 10.15
N ALA A 78 7.38 2.78 9.82
CA ALA A 78 8.29 2.83 8.67
C ALA A 78 9.36 1.73 8.65
N ARG A 79 9.81 1.29 9.84
CA ARG A 79 10.84 0.25 9.98
C ARG A 79 10.37 -1.10 9.43
N CYS A 80 9.10 -1.45 9.66
CA CYS A 80 8.50 -2.71 9.22
C CYS A 80 7.81 -2.57 7.85
N MET A 81 7.70 -1.36 7.33
CA MET A 81 7.00 -1.10 6.08
C MET A 81 7.81 -1.63 4.89
N PRO A 82 7.20 -2.47 4.03
CA PRO A 82 7.83 -2.93 2.80
C PRO A 82 7.86 -1.80 1.76
N LEU A 83 8.21 -2.13 0.52
CA LEU A 83 8.10 -1.19 -0.60
C LEU A 83 6.62 -0.87 -0.86
N ILE A 84 6.33 0.31 -1.39
CA ILE A 84 4.97 0.84 -1.47
C ILE A 84 4.63 1.17 -2.92
N GLU A 85 3.45 0.75 -3.34
CA GLU A 85 2.87 1.11 -4.62
C GLU A 85 1.55 1.85 -4.40
N ILE A 86 1.49 3.09 -4.88
CA ILE A 86 0.37 4.00 -4.70
C ILE A 86 -0.33 4.18 -6.05
N ASN A 87 -1.58 3.72 -6.14
CA ASN A 87 -2.40 3.84 -7.36
C ASN A 87 -3.19 5.14 -7.43
N HIS A 88 -3.74 5.62 -6.31
CA HIS A 88 -4.46 6.90 -6.28
C HIS A 88 -4.15 7.67 -5.00
N TRP A 89 -3.32 8.71 -5.11
CA TRP A 89 -3.11 9.62 -4.00
C TRP A 89 -4.17 10.74 -3.97
N THR A 90 -5.24 10.51 -3.22
CA THR A 90 -6.40 11.41 -3.14
C THR A 90 -6.36 12.36 -1.94
N ASP A 91 -5.20 12.56 -1.30
CA ASP A 91 -5.16 13.35 -0.07
C ASP A 91 -5.68 14.77 -0.31
N LYS A 92 -6.91 15.02 0.16
CA LYS A 92 -7.58 16.33 0.12
C LYS A 92 -6.78 17.38 0.89
N TYR A 93 -5.82 16.97 1.72
CA TYR A 93 -4.97 17.85 2.50
C TYR A 93 -3.63 18.18 1.85
N PHE A 94 -3.33 17.67 0.65
CA PHE A 94 -2.12 18.09 -0.09
C PHE A 94 -2.05 19.61 -0.30
N TYR A 95 -3.23 20.23 -0.45
CA TYR A 95 -3.40 21.66 -0.66
C TYR A 95 -3.15 22.49 0.59
N ARG A 96 -3.25 21.91 1.79
CA ARG A 96 -2.92 22.66 3.01
C ARG A 96 -1.43 22.50 3.25
N ASP A 97 -0.75 23.64 3.43
CA ASP A 97 0.65 23.74 3.82
C ASP A 97 0.89 23.19 5.24
N ARG A 98 0.66 21.88 5.40
CA ARG A 98 1.09 21.17 6.59
C ARG A 98 2.57 20.82 6.42
N LYS A 99 3.34 21.14 7.45
CA LYS A 99 4.75 20.76 7.61
C LYS A 99 4.96 19.23 7.58
N ASP A 100 3.88 18.45 7.63
CA ASP A 100 3.88 16.99 7.72
C ASP A 100 3.61 16.29 6.37
N ASN A 101 4.03 16.87 5.24
CA ASN A 101 3.94 16.18 3.96
C ASN A 101 4.91 14.98 3.96
N VAL A 102 4.37 13.76 4.03
CA VAL A 102 5.20 12.55 4.08
C VAL A 102 6.14 12.41 2.88
N PHE A 103 5.76 12.97 1.72
CA PHE A 103 6.56 12.94 0.49
C PHE A 103 7.83 13.80 0.53
N THR A 104 7.97 14.67 1.53
CA THR A 104 9.20 15.45 1.76
C THR A 104 9.99 14.95 2.97
N THR A 105 9.52 13.90 3.64
CA THR A 105 10.25 13.29 4.77
C THR A 105 11.34 12.35 4.27
N GLN A 106 12.30 11.97 5.11
CA GLN A 106 13.33 11.01 4.72
C GLN A 106 12.90 9.54 4.90
N TRP A 107 11.85 9.26 5.68
CA TRP A 107 11.47 7.88 6.01
C TRP A 107 10.49 7.25 5.02
N PHE A 108 9.69 8.07 4.34
CA PHE A 108 8.62 7.59 3.46
C PHE A 108 9.04 7.44 1.99
N PRO A 109 9.60 8.46 1.31
CA PRO A 109 9.97 8.38 -0.10
C PRO A 109 10.91 7.23 -0.48
N PRO A 110 11.91 6.83 0.34
CA PRO A 110 12.75 5.68 0.00
C PRO A 110 12.00 4.36 -0.07
N LYS A 111 10.76 4.30 0.43
CA LYS A 111 9.92 3.09 0.36
C LYS A 111 9.04 3.06 -0.89
N ILE A 112 8.89 4.17 -1.60
CA ILE A 112 7.96 4.28 -2.73
C ILE A 112 8.61 3.67 -3.97
N ARG A 113 7.96 2.65 -4.53
CA ARG A 113 8.35 2.02 -5.81
C ARG A 113 7.50 2.52 -6.97
N LYS A 114 6.20 2.68 -6.75
CA LYS A 114 5.24 3.21 -7.73
C LYS A 114 4.43 4.33 -7.12
N LEU A 115 4.25 5.41 -7.87
CA LEU A 115 3.48 6.55 -7.43
C LEU A 115 2.62 7.13 -8.54
N CYS A 116 1.31 7.20 -8.29
CA CYS A 116 0.35 7.86 -9.15
C CYS A 116 -0.32 9.00 -8.36
N VAL A 117 -0.11 10.22 -8.83
CA VAL A 117 -0.46 11.48 -8.14
C VAL A 117 -1.08 12.46 -9.11
N TYR A 118 -1.77 13.46 -8.58
CA TYR A 118 -2.25 14.57 -9.40
C TYR A 118 -1.12 15.56 -9.73
N PRO A 119 -1.14 16.25 -10.90
CA PRO A 119 -0.11 17.22 -11.28
C PRO A 119 0.21 18.28 -10.21
N GLN A 120 -0.78 18.79 -9.49
CA GLN A 120 -0.56 19.75 -8.39
C GLN A 120 0.33 19.21 -7.24
N GLN A 121 0.41 17.89 -7.08
CA GLN A 121 1.14 17.24 -5.98
C GLN A 121 2.65 17.13 -6.29
N VAL A 122 3.03 17.21 -7.56
CA VAL A 122 4.39 16.95 -8.03
C VAL A 122 5.37 18.05 -7.62
N ILE A 123 4.92 19.32 -7.60
CA ILE A 123 5.77 20.47 -7.26
C ILE A 123 6.42 20.29 -5.88
N LYS A 124 5.65 19.82 -4.89
CA LYS A 124 6.15 19.58 -3.53
C LYS A 124 7.10 18.38 -3.44
N MET A 125 7.01 17.43 -4.37
CA MET A 125 7.91 16.28 -4.41
C MET A 125 9.27 16.63 -5.03
N PHE A 126 9.30 17.55 -6.00
CA PHE A 126 10.53 17.94 -6.69
C PHE A 126 11.62 18.45 -5.73
N THR A 127 11.23 19.15 -4.66
CA THR A 127 12.18 19.63 -3.63
C THR A 127 12.88 18.50 -2.85
N SER A 128 12.34 17.29 -2.92
CA SER A 128 12.81 16.13 -2.15
C SER A 128 12.99 14.89 -3.05
N ILE A 129 13.18 15.10 -4.36
CA ILE A 129 13.26 14.01 -5.36
C ILE A 129 14.38 13.02 -5.04
N ASN A 130 15.47 13.50 -4.44
CA ASN A 130 16.62 12.67 -4.04
C ASN A 130 16.27 11.63 -2.96
N PHE A 131 15.14 11.76 -2.26
CA PHE A 131 14.70 10.76 -1.28
C PHE A 131 14.02 9.55 -1.93
N TYR A 132 13.64 9.62 -3.21
CA TYR A 132 12.89 8.57 -3.92
C TYR A 132 13.81 7.50 -4.52
N THR A 133 14.66 6.89 -3.70
CA THR A 133 15.72 5.97 -4.17
C THR A 133 15.22 4.65 -4.74
N GLN A 134 13.95 4.28 -4.50
CA GLN A 134 13.33 3.04 -4.97
C GLN A 134 12.27 3.27 -6.05
N LEU A 135 12.04 4.51 -6.47
CA LEU A 135 10.98 4.86 -7.41
C LEU A 135 11.32 4.33 -8.82
N GLN A 136 10.45 3.48 -9.35
CA GLN A 136 10.59 2.85 -10.66
C GLN A 136 9.51 3.30 -11.64
N SER A 137 8.34 3.72 -11.13
CA SER A 137 7.23 4.14 -11.98
C SER A 137 6.49 5.32 -11.37
N PHE A 138 6.26 6.34 -12.20
CA PHE A 138 5.60 7.57 -11.81
C PHE A 138 4.53 7.93 -12.84
N PHE A 139 3.31 8.19 -12.36
CA PHE A 139 2.15 8.48 -13.20
C PHE A 139 1.46 9.75 -12.72
N LEU A 140 0.93 10.49 -13.69
CA LEU A 140 0.07 11.65 -13.43
C LEU A 140 -1.38 11.25 -13.68
N ASN A 141 -2.23 11.40 -12.68
CA ASN A 141 -3.66 11.24 -12.82
C ASN A 141 -4.30 12.59 -13.17
N PHE A 142 -4.97 12.65 -14.33
CA PHE A 142 -5.67 13.84 -14.82
C PHE A 142 -7.19 13.79 -14.58
N HIS A 143 -7.72 12.69 -14.04
CA HIS A 143 -9.15 12.52 -13.78
C HIS A 143 -9.49 12.91 -12.34
N HIS A 144 -10.24 14.01 -12.20
CA HIS A 144 -10.78 14.54 -10.95
C HIS A 144 -11.97 13.73 -10.43
#